data_AF-A0AA96CWE5-F1
#
_entry.id   AF-A0AA96CWE5-F1
#
_cell.length_a   1.000
_cell.length_b   1.000
_cell.length_c   1.000
_cell.angle_alpha   90.00
_cell.angle_beta   90.00
_cell.angle_gamma   90.00
#
_symmetry.space_group_name_H-M   'P 1'
#
loop_
_entity.id
_entity.type
_entity.pdbx_description
1 polymer ?
#
loop_
_entity_poly.entity_id
_entity_poly.type
_entity_poly.pdbx_seq_one_letter_code
_entity_poly.pdbx_strand_id
1 'polypeptide(L)'
;MKKGISLLDMHKYSKKAFYHLLGKLRDDKFKRPYIYNDKAINAVTGILWDITQEDEELKDIIEEMDKIDGIKAINSKSSNEKRVETWLKKAYYEHLYGSFSISRNHLLAFMITIIKPNSEEGKKKLKYSSTRYFEQYNDKFKKRLKRCRENERVLELQKQYPKLNITDAFAYGQIIDKFNTTNEDIEWFEKMVKILTKKKE
;
A
#
# COMPACT_ATOMS: atom_id res chain seq x y z
N MET A 1 12.90 7.24 -5.81
CA MET A 1 11.71 8.08 -6.08
C MET A 1 10.47 7.18 -6.05
N LYS A 2 9.42 7.57 -5.31
CA LYS A 2 8.14 6.85 -5.34
C LYS A 2 7.55 7.01 -6.74
N LYS A 3 7.34 5.91 -7.47
CA LYS A 3 6.53 5.94 -8.71
C LYS A 3 5.14 6.46 -8.32
N GLY A 4 4.75 7.60 -8.89
CA GLY A 4 3.39 8.12 -8.82
C GLY A 4 2.43 7.03 -9.27
N ILE A 5 1.35 6.88 -8.51
CA ILE A 5 0.29 5.93 -8.80
C ILE A 5 -0.45 6.51 -10.00
N SER A 6 -0.32 5.85 -11.15
CA SER A 6 -1.01 6.28 -12.36
C SER A 6 -2.52 6.27 -12.12
N LEU A 7 -3.18 7.41 -12.28
CA LEU A 7 -4.64 7.56 -12.39
C LEU A 7 -5.21 6.84 -13.63
N LEU A 8 -4.38 6.15 -14.43
CA LEU A 8 -4.73 5.53 -15.71
C LEU A 8 -4.99 4.02 -15.65
N ASP A 9 -5.24 3.42 -14.48
CA ASP A 9 -5.89 2.11 -14.46
C ASP A 9 -7.36 2.31 -14.89
N MET A 10 -7.57 2.51 -16.20
CA MET A 10 -8.88 2.74 -16.81
C MET A 10 -9.74 1.49 -16.59
N HIS A 11 -10.52 1.51 -15.53
CA HIS A 11 -11.57 0.52 -15.29
C HIS A 11 -12.74 0.80 -16.26
N LYS A 12 -13.48 -0.25 -16.59
CA LYS A 12 -14.66 -0.10 -17.45
C LYS A 12 -15.76 0.62 -16.67
N TYR A 13 -15.91 1.92 -16.88
CA TYR A 13 -16.97 2.72 -16.30
C TYR A 13 -18.35 2.39 -16.90
N SER A 14 -19.39 2.49 -16.08
CA SER A 14 -20.78 2.37 -16.50
C SER A 14 -21.19 3.57 -17.36
N LYS A 15 -22.27 3.40 -18.14
CA LYS A 15 -22.87 4.52 -18.89
C LYS A 15 -23.23 5.69 -17.98
N LYS A 16 -23.64 5.42 -16.73
CA LYS A 16 -24.03 6.44 -15.75
C LYS A 16 -22.83 7.29 -15.31
N ALA A 17 -21.69 6.66 -15.04
CA ALA A 17 -20.45 7.36 -14.72
C ALA A 17 -19.97 8.22 -15.91
N PHE A 18 -20.06 7.71 -17.14
CA PHE A 18 -19.73 8.51 -18.33
C PHE A 18 -20.70 9.69 -18.57
N TYR A 19 -21.99 9.54 -18.26
CA TYR A 19 -22.93 10.67 -18.32
C TYR A 19 -22.60 11.74 -17.28
N HIS A 20 -22.09 11.36 -16.11
CA HIS A 20 -21.60 12.32 -15.12
C HIS A 20 -20.42 13.13 -15.66
N LEU A 21 -19.41 12.45 -16.23
CA LEU A 21 -18.28 13.10 -16.90
C LEU A 21 -18.76 14.08 -17.99
N LEU A 22 -19.62 13.60 -18.90
CA LEU A 22 -20.13 14.42 -19.98
C LEU A 22 -20.90 15.65 -19.47
N GLY A 23 -21.68 15.50 -18.40
CA GLY A 23 -22.39 16.62 -17.77
C GLY A 23 -21.43 17.67 -17.22
N LYS A 24 -20.34 17.25 -16.57
CA LYS A 24 -19.31 18.14 -16.02
C LYS A 24 -18.50 18.85 -17.09
N LEU A 25 -18.12 18.14 -18.15
CA LEU A 25 -17.39 18.72 -19.29
C LEU A 25 -18.23 19.73 -20.09
N ARG A 26 -19.55 19.73 -19.93
CA ARG A 26 -20.49 20.67 -20.56
C ARG A 26 -20.90 21.82 -19.63
N ASP A 27 -20.39 21.86 -18.40
CA ASP A 27 -20.67 22.94 -17.47
C ASP A 27 -19.98 24.23 -17.96
N ASP A 28 -20.71 25.34 -18.06
CA ASP A 28 -20.19 26.64 -18.49
C ASP A 28 -19.06 27.16 -17.58
N LYS A 29 -18.95 26.61 -16.35
CA LYS A 29 -17.87 26.89 -15.41
C LYS A 29 -16.62 26.07 -15.67
N PHE A 30 -16.73 24.92 -16.31
CA PHE A 30 -15.60 24.06 -16.67
C PHE A 30 -14.92 24.56 -17.94
N LYS A 31 -14.27 25.73 -17.84
CA LYS A 31 -13.56 26.36 -18.97
C LYS A 31 -12.15 25.83 -19.05
N ARG A 32 -11.82 25.16 -20.16
CA ARG A 32 -10.44 24.79 -20.51
C ARG A 32 -10.08 25.37 -21.88
N PRO A 33 -8.81 25.75 -22.13
CA PRO A 33 -8.38 26.37 -23.38
C PRO A 33 -8.58 25.50 -24.62
N TYR A 34 -8.81 24.21 -24.47
CA TYR A 34 -8.85 23.23 -25.55
C TYR A 34 -10.26 22.63 -25.78
N ILE A 35 -11.26 23.01 -24.97
CA ILE A 35 -12.65 22.55 -25.12
C ILE A 35 -13.35 23.46 -26.13
N TYR A 36 -13.19 23.12 -27.42
CA TYR A 36 -13.96 23.73 -28.50
C TYR A 36 -14.76 22.66 -29.24
N ASN A 37 -16.04 22.93 -29.49
CA ASN A 37 -16.98 21.99 -30.12
C ASN A 37 -16.57 21.56 -31.53
N ASP A 38 -15.78 22.38 -32.23
CA ASP A 38 -15.28 22.14 -33.58
C ASP A 38 -13.99 21.30 -33.63
N LYS A 39 -13.33 21.08 -32.48
CA LYS A 39 -12.06 20.33 -32.38
C LYS A 39 -12.12 19.26 -31.29
N ALA A 40 -13.03 18.30 -31.46
CA ALA A 40 -13.26 17.20 -30.53
C ALA A 40 -11.97 16.42 -30.16
N ILE A 41 -11.05 16.23 -31.10
CA ILE A 41 -9.77 15.55 -30.84
C ILE A 41 -8.93 16.35 -29.83
N ASN A 42 -8.82 17.67 -30.00
CA ASN A 42 -8.06 18.52 -29.10
C ASN A 42 -8.69 18.57 -27.70
N ALA A 43 -10.02 18.54 -27.61
CA ALA A 43 -10.73 18.47 -26.35
C ALA A 43 -10.40 17.18 -25.58
N VAL A 44 -10.41 16.03 -26.27
CA VAL A 44 -10.04 14.73 -25.69
C VAL A 44 -8.56 14.71 -25.30
N THR A 45 -7.66 15.15 -26.18
CA THR A 45 -6.22 15.20 -25.88
C THR A 45 -5.91 16.10 -24.69
N GLY A 46 -6.57 17.25 -24.58
CA GLY A 46 -6.40 18.16 -23.46
C GLY A 46 -6.88 17.58 -22.13
N ILE A 47 -8.05 16.91 -22.12
CA ILE A 47 -8.54 16.22 -20.92
C ILE A 47 -7.58 15.10 -20.52
N LEU A 48 -7.09 14.30 -21.47
CA LEU A 48 -6.10 13.26 -21.19
C LEU A 48 -4.82 13.86 -20.61
N TRP A 49 -4.34 14.98 -21.15
CA TRP A 49 -3.18 15.68 -20.63
C TRP A 49 -3.40 16.16 -19.19
N ASP A 50 -4.52 16.82 -18.89
CA ASP A 50 -4.82 17.30 -17.55
C ASP A 50 -4.96 16.16 -16.53
N ILE A 51 -5.48 15.00 -16.95
CA ILE A 51 -5.48 13.78 -16.13
C ILE A 51 -4.04 13.33 -15.83
N THR A 52 -3.13 13.37 -16.80
CA THR A 52 -1.71 13.02 -16.56
C THR A 52 -0.99 14.02 -15.66
N GLN A 53 -1.49 15.25 -15.56
CA GLN A 53 -0.94 16.29 -14.69
C GLN A 53 -1.61 16.35 -13.31
N GLU A 54 -2.49 15.40 -12.98
CA GLU A 54 -3.22 15.35 -11.70
C GLU A 54 -4.07 16.61 -11.43
N ASP A 55 -4.73 17.17 -12.45
CA ASP A 55 -5.65 18.31 -12.30
C ASP A 55 -6.75 18.01 -11.26
N GLU A 56 -6.85 18.84 -10.23
CA GLU A 56 -7.71 18.58 -9.06
C GLU A 56 -9.20 18.55 -9.43
N GLU A 57 -9.64 19.39 -10.37
CA GLU A 57 -11.06 19.45 -10.78
C GLU A 57 -11.47 18.19 -11.57
N LEU A 58 -10.61 17.70 -12.48
CA LEU A 58 -10.84 16.43 -13.18
C LEU A 58 -10.74 15.22 -12.25
N LYS A 59 -9.84 15.27 -11.28
CA LYS A 59 -9.69 14.23 -10.27
C LYS A 59 -10.95 14.10 -9.40
N ASP A 60 -11.53 15.22 -8.97
CA ASP A 60 -12.82 15.23 -8.25
C ASP A 60 -13.94 14.58 -9.10
N ILE A 61 -13.98 14.86 -10.40
CA ILE A 61 -14.95 14.25 -11.32
C ILE A 61 -14.73 12.73 -11.41
N ILE A 62 -13.49 12.28 -11.54
CA ILE A 62 -13.14 10.85 -11.60
C ILE A 62 -13.47 10.16 -10.26
N GLU A 63 -13.24 10.79 -9.12
CA GLU A 63 -13.60 10.25 -7.81
C GLU A 63 -15.13 10.07 -7.66
N GLU A 64 -15.93 10.98 -8.20
CA GLU A 64 -17.39 10.82 -8.26
C GLU A 64 -17.81 9.70 -9.21
N MET A 65 -17.14 9.55 -10.35
CA MET A 65 -17.36 8.41 -11.25
C MET A 65 -17.07 7.08 -10.57
N ASP A 66 -15.97 7.00 -9.81
CA ASP A 66 -15.61 5.82 -9.02
C ASP A 66 -16.68 5.50 -7.97
N LYS A 67 -17.22 6.53 -7.28
CA LYS A 67 -18.34 6.36 -6.35
C LYS A 67 -19.60 5.81 -7.03
N ILE A 68 -19.94 6.29 -8.23
CA ILE A 68 -21.11 5.83 -9.01
C ILE A 68 -21.02 4.33 -9.28
N ASP A 69 -19.83 3.85 -9.66
CA ASP A 69 -19.60 2.45 -10.02
C ASP A 69 -19.17 1.57 -8.85
N GLY A 70 -19.06 2.13 -7.64
CA GLY A 70 -18.57 1.42 -6.47
C GLY A 70 -17.11 0.97 -6.61
N ILE A 71 -16.36 1.59 -7.53
CA ILE A 71 -14.93 1.39 -7.70
C ILE A 71 -14.26 2.02 -6.49
N LYS A 72 -13.62 1.19 -5.67
CA LYS A 72 -12.75 1.70 -4.61
C LYS A 72 -11.41 1.97 -5.25
N ALA A 73 -10.87 3.18 -5.06
CA ALA A 73 -9.48 3.45 -5.37
C ALA A 73 -8.63 2.28 -4.86
N ILE A 74 -7.81 1.70 -5.74
CA ILE A 74 -7.00 0.49 -5.46
C ILE A 74 -6.19 0.65 -4.16
N ASN A 75 -5.94 1.88 -3.72
CA ASN A 75 -5.17 2.24 -2.53
C ASN A 75 -5.97 2.82 -1.34
N SER A 76 -7.30 2.83 -1.35
CA SER A 76 -8.06 3.34 -0.19
C SER A 76 -8.13 2.29 0.93
N LYS A 77 -6.98 1.95 1.53
CA LYS A 77 -6.96 1.14 2.76
C LYS A 77 -7.81 1.85 3.81
N SER A 78 -8.75 1.12 4.41
CA SER A 78 -9.56 1.70 5.49
C SER A 78 -8.67 2.13 6.65
N SER A 79 -9.11 3.09 7.47
CA SER A 79 -8.35 3.51 8.66
C SER A 79 -8.02 2.32 9.57
N ASN A 80 -8.95 1.38 9.73
CA ASN A 80 -8.73 0.16 10.49
C ASN A 80 -7.69 -0.77 9.84
N GLU A 81 -7.75 -0.95 8.52
CA GLU A 81 -6.75 -1.74 7.78
C GLU A 81 -5.33 -1.19 7.95
N LYS A 82 -5.16 0.14 7.81
CA LYS A 82 -3.87 0.81 8.03
C LYS A 82 -3.34 0.56 9.45
N ARG A 83 -4.22 0.59 10.46
CA ARG A 83 -3.88 0.30 11.86
C ARG A 83 -3.46 -1.16 12.04
N VAL A 84 -4.19 -2.12 11.46
CA VAL A 84 -3.85 -3.55 11.51
C VAL A 84 -2.49 -3.79 10.86
N GLU A 85 -2.26 -3.27 9.67
CA GLU A 85 -0.99 -3.42 8.95
C GLU A 85 0.17 -2.83 9.75
N THR A 86 0.00 -1.62 10.31
CA THR A 86 1.02 -0.96 11.13
C THR A 86 1.32 -1.76 12.40
N TRP A 87 0.29 -2.25 13.08
CA TRP A 87 0.46 -3.09 14.25
C TRP A 87 1.20 -4.38 13.91
N LEU A 88 0.86 -5.05 12.81
CA LEU A 88 1.56 -6.25 12.36
C LEU A 88 3.02 -5.97 12.04
N LYS A 89 3.35 -4.87 11.35
CA LYS A 89 4.73 -4.47 11.08
C LYS A 89 5.53 -4.32 12.38
N LYS A 90 4.94 -3.75 13.43
CA LYS A 90 5.59 -3.67 14.76
C LYS A 90 5.67 -5.02 15.46
N ALA A 91 4.61 -5.80 15.45
CA ALA A 91 4.59 -7.13 16.07
C ALA A 91 5.62 -8.08 15.45
N TYR A 92 5.83 -8.00 14.13
CA TYR A 92 6.87 -8.77 13.45
C TYR A 92 8.29 -8.30 13.80
N TYR A 93 8.52 -7.01 14.04
CA TYR A 93 9.80 -6.55 14.58
C TYR A 93 10.09 -7.22 15.93
N GLU A 94 9.15 -7.14 16.87
CA GLU A 94 9.29 -7.72 18.21
C GLU A 94 9.41 -9.26 18.17
N HIS A 95 8.74 -9.90 17.21
CA HIS A 95 8.84 -11.36 17.01
C HIS A 95 10.20 -11.80 16.48
N LEU A 96 10.82 -11.02 15.60
CA LEU A 96 12.11 -11.34 15.00
C LEU A 96 13.28 -10.92 15.91
N TYR A 97 13.12 -9.83 16.65
CA TYR A 97 14.13 -9.33 17.58
C TYR A 97 14.10 -10.04 18.94
N GLY A 98 12.90 -10.45 19.39
CA GLY A 98 12.68 -11.05 20.70
C GLY A 98 11.79 -12.30 20.62
N SER A 99 10.95 -12.49 21.65
CA SER A 99 10.10 -13.68 21.80
C SER A 99 8.60 -13.38 21.67
N PHE A 100 8.23 -12.26 21.05
CA PHE A 100 6.82 -11.86 20.94
C PHE A 100 6.01 -12.82 20.07
N SER A 101 4.84 -13.24 20.55
CA SER A 101 3.92 -14.10 19.80
C SER A 101 2.84 -13.28 19.08
N ILE A 102 2.83 -13.37 17.75
CA ILE A 102 1.86 -12.68 16.90
C ILE A 102 0.54 -13.45 16.92
N SER A 103 -0.44 -12.93 17.65
CA SER A 103 -1.77 -13.54 17.76
C SER A 103 -2.88 -12.56 17.43
N ARG A 104 -4.00 -13.09 16.92
CA ARG A 104 -5.22 -12.32 16.68
C ARG A 104 -5.74 -11.67 17.97
N ASN A 105 -5.66 -12.38 19.09
CA ASN A 105 -6.15 -11.89 20.37
C ASN A 105 -5.36 -10.66 20.85
N HIS A 106 -4.03 -10.66 20.65
CA HIS A 106 -3.19 -9.50 20.95
C HIS A 106 -3.58 -8.28 20.09
N LEU A 107 -3.81 -8.47 18.79
CA LEU A 107 -4.29 -7.40 17.93
C LEU A 107 -5.65 -6.88 18.39
N LEU A 108 -6.61 -7.77 18.67
CA LEU A 108 -7.96 -7.36 19.07
C LEU A 108 -7.95 -6.59 20.40
N ALA A 109 -7.17 -7.03 21.38
CA ALA A 109 -6.98 -6.30 22.63
C ALA A 109 -6.42 -4.90 22.37
N PHE A 110 -5.36 -4.79 21.55
CA PHE A 110 -4.79 -3.50 21.15
C PHE A 110 -5.83 -2.59 20.46
N MET A 111 -6.58 -3.13 19.50
CA MET A 111 -7.58 -2.38 18.75
C MET A 111 -8.72 -1.86 19.62
N ILE A 112 -9.20 -2.67 20.56
CA ILE A 112 -10.23 -2.25 21.52
C ILE A 112 -9.70 -1.11 22.39
N THR A 113 -8.47 -1.21 22.88
CA THR A 113 -7.84 -0.19 23.73
C THR A 113 -7.69 1.16 23.02
N ILE A 114 -7.28 1.16 21.75
CA ILE A 114 -7.04 2.43 21.02
C ILE A 114 -8.33 3.03 20.43
N ILE A 115 -9.27 2.20 19.95
CA ILE A 115 -10.48 2.69 19.27
C ILE A 115 -11.59 3.00 20.26
N LYS A 116 -11.67 2.28 21.38
CA LYS A 116 -12.70 2.42 22.42
C LYS A 116 -14.11 2.48 21.81
N PRO A 117 -14.60 1.38 21.19
CA PRO A 117 -15.93 1.39 20.57
C PRO A 117 -17.03 1.63 21.62
N ASN A 118 -17.90 2.60 21.36
CA ASN A 118 -18.95 3.03 22.29
C ASN A 118 -20.23 2.18 22.24
N SER A 119 -20.31 1.17 21.35
CA SER A 119 -21.46 0.28 21.22
C SER A 119 -21.04 -1.16 20.95
N GLU A 120 -21.89 -2.11 21.36
CA GLU A 120 -21.64 -3.53 21.15
C GLU A 120 -21.60 -3.88 19.65
N GLU A 121 -22.41 -3.22 18.83
CA GLU A 121 -22.37 -3.39 17.38
C GLU A 121 -21.07 -2.83 16.77
N GLY A 122 -20.60 -1.68 17.25
CA GLY A 122 -19.29 -1.13 16.86
C GLY A 122 -18.14 -2.07 17.22
N LYS A 123 -18.20 -2.69 18.39
CA LYS A 123 -17.23 -3.70 18.84
C LYS A 123 -17.24 -4.95 17.94
N LYS A 124 -18.41 -5.45 17.56
CA LYS A 124 -18.56 -6.57 16.61
C LYS A 124 -17.98 -6.24 15.23
N LYS A 125 -18.33 -5.08 14.66
CA LYS A 125 -17.81 -4.61 13.37
C LYS A 125 -16.28 -4.43 13.39
N LEU A 126 -15.75 -3.88 14.47
CA LEU A 126 -14.30 -3.74 14.65
C LEU A 126 -13.62 -5.10 14.73
N LYS A 127 -14.14 -6.02 15.54
CA LYS A 127 -13.59 -7.38 15.68
C LYS A 127 -13.56 -8.11 14.33
N TYR A 128 -14.66 -8.06 13.59
CA TYR A 128 -14.77 -8.71 12.28
C TYR A 128 -13.76 -8.14 11.29
N SER A 129 -13.75 -6.82 11.09
CA SER A 129 -12.85 -6.18 10.12
C SER A 129 -11.38 -6.35 10.50
N SER A 130 -11.01 -6.16 11.77
CA SER A 130 -9.64 -6.37 12.24
C SER A 130 -9.16 -7.81 12.07
N THR A 131 -10.05 -8.78 12.30
CA THR A 131 -9.73 -10.22 12.09
C THR A 131 -9.44 -10.51 10.63
N ARG A 132 -10.31 -10.05 9.73
CA ARG A 132 -10.14 -10.23 8.28
C ARG A 132 -8.82 -9.64 7.79
N TYR A 133 -8.52 -8.39 8.15
CA TYR A 133 -7.26 -7.75 7.76
C TYR A 133 -6.05 -8.44 8.40
N PHE A 134 -6.16 -8.92 9.64
CA PHE A 134 -5.08 -9.66 10.29
C PHE A 134 -4.72 -10.90 9.47
N GLU A 135 -5.69 -11.73 9.11
CA GLU A 135 -5.45 -12.95 8.33
C GLU A 135 -4.78 -12.63 6.99
N GLN A 136 -5.33 -11.66 6.26
CA GLN A 136 -4.80 -11.23 4.97
C GLN A 136 -3.33 -10.80 5.02
N TYR A 137 -2.99 -9.90 5.96
CA TYR A 137 -1.63 -9.35 6.06
C TYR A 137 -0.66 -10.32 6.73
N ASN A 138 -1.12 -11.08 7.73
CA ASN A 138 -0.28 -12.05 8.44
C ASN A 138 0.15 -13.18 7.49
N ASP A 139 -0.76 -13.71 6.68
CA ASP A 139 -0.42 -14.75 5.70
C ASP A 139 0.56 -14.23 4.65
N LYS A 140 0.37 -12.97 4.20
CA LYS A 140 1.31 -12.30 3.29
C LYS A 140 2.70 -12.18 3.93
N PHE A 141 2.80 -11.77 5.19
CA PHE A 141 4.08 -11.63 5.89
C PHE A 141 4.74 -12.97 6.17
N LYS A 142 4.00 -14.01 6.58
CA LYS A 142 4.51 -15.38 6.71
C LYS A 142 5.12 -15.90 5.41
N LYS A 143 4.44 -15.68 4.28
CA LYS A 143 4.95 -16.07 2.95
C LYS A 143 6.23 -15.32 2.59
N ARG A 144 6.32 -14.01 2.89
CA ARG A 144 7.55 -13.23 2.70
C ARG A 144 8.70 -13.78 3.56
N LEU A 145 8.44 -14.02 4.83
CA LEU A 145 9.42 -14.56 5.77
C LEU A 145 9.97 -15.92 5.30
N LYS A 146 9.07 -16.82 4.90
CA LYS A 146 9.42 -18.14 4.37
C LYS A 146 10.33 -18.01 3.14
N ARG A 147 9.92 -17.23 2.13
CA ARG A 147 10.72 -17.00 0.92
C ARG A 147 12.09 -16.41 1.22
N CYS A 148 12.19 -15.51 2.20
CA CYS A 148 13.47 -14.94 2.62
C CYS A 148 14.40 -15.99 3.23
N ARG A 149 13.87 -16.85 4.11
CA ARG A 149 14.62 -17.92 4.78
C ARG A 149 15.05 -19.05 3.85
N GLU A 150 14.35 -19.23 2.74
CA GLU A 150 14.65 -20.20 1.69
C GLU A 150 15.52 -19.62 0.57
N ASN A 151 15.83 -18.31 0.58
CA ASN A 151 16.59 -17.67 -0.50
C ASN A 151 18.09 -17.95 -0.36
N GLU A 152 18.67 -18.60 -1.37
CA GLU A 152 20.08 -19.01 -1.38
C GLU A 152 21.06 -17.85 -1.16
N ARG A 153 20.87 -16.71 -1.83
CA ARG A 153 21.76 -15.55 -1.68
C ARG A 153 21.68 -14.91 -0.29
N VAL A 154 20.49 -14.87 0.32
CA VAL A 154 20.33 -14.39 1.70
C VAL A 154 21.05 -15.34 2.67
N LEU A 155 20.95 -16.65 2.44
CA LEU A 155 21.66 -17.66 3.24
C LEU A 155 23.19 -17.59 3.03
N GLU A 156 23.66 -17.33 1.81
CA GLU A 156 25.08 -17.08 1.52
C GLU A 156 25.58 -15.85 2.29
N LEU A 157 24.83 -14.75 2.28
CA LEU A 157 25.18 -13.55 3.02
C LEU A 157 25.21 -13.80 4.54
N GLN A 158 24.25 -14.59 5.06
CA GLN A 158 24.23 -15.03 6.46
C GLN A 158 25.48 -15.85 6.82
N LYS A 159 25.97 -16.71 5.91
CA LYS A 159 27.22 -17.48 6.11
C LYS A 159 28.46 -16.59 6.15
N GLN A 160 28.49 -15.51 5.37
CA GLN A 160 29.60 -14.54 5.38
C GLN A 160 29.67 -13.76 6.71
N TYR A 161 28.52 -13.51 7.35
CA TYR A 161 28.42 -12.76 8.60
C TYR A 161 27.73 -13.58 9.71
N PRO A 162 28.34 -14.68 10.19
CA PRO A 162 27.69 -15.65 11.07
C PRO A 162 27.33 -15.10 12.45
N LYS A 163 27.95 -13.98 12.87
CA LYS A 163 27.65 -13.31 14.16
C LYS A 163 26.43 -12.39 14.10
N LEU A 164 25.90 -12.12 12.91
CA LEU A 164 24.74 -11.24 12.70
C LEU A 164 23.50 -12.06 12.36
N ASN A 165 22.31 -11.55 12.68
CA ASN A 165 21.06 -12.14 12.20
C ASN A 165 20.62 -11.46 10.88
N ILE A 166 21.32 -11.77 9.80
CA ILE A 166 21.10 -11.21 8.46
C ILE A 166 19.74 -11.64 7.92
N THR A 167 19.39 -12.91 8.06
CA THR A 167 18.17 -13.47 7.49
C THR A 167 16.92 -12.79 8.04
N ASP A 168 16.79 -12.67 9.36
CA ASP A 168 15.61 -12.03 9.95
C ASP A 168 15.62 -10.51 9.74
N ALA A 169 16.79 -9.86 9.73
CA ALA A 169 16.89 -8.42 9.45
C ALA A 169 16.43 -8.10 8.01
N PHE A 170 16.85 -8.89 7.03
CA PHE A 170 16.39 -8.73 5.65
C PHE A 170 14.90 -9.05 5.50
N ALA A 171 14.43 -10.13 6.15
CA ALA A 171 13.01 -10.50 6.17
C ALA A 171 12.13 -9.38 6.75
N TYR A 172 12.58 -8.72 7.82
CA TYR A 172 11.89 -7.57 8.38
C TYR A 172 11.79 -6.42 7.37
N GLY A 173 12.88 -6.13 6.67
CA GLY A 173 12.91 -5.14 5.59
C GLY A 173 11.90 -5.41 4.46
N GLN A 174 11.62 -6.68 4.16
CA GLN A 174 10.55 -7.06 3.23
C GLN A 174 9.15 -6.88 3.82
N ILE A 175 8.97 -7.09 5.12
CA ILE A 175 7.70 -6.88 5.82
C ILE A 175 7.30 -5.41 5.79
N ILE A 176 8.25 -4.49 5.99
CA ILE A 176 8.02 -3.05 5.95
C ILE A 176 8.05 -2.44 4.54
N ASP A 177 8.11 -3.28 3.50
CA ASP A 177 8.13 -2.91 2.08
C ASP A 177 9.31 -1.99 1.72
N LYS A 178 10.49 -2.22 2.35
CA LYS A 178 11.74 -1.48 2.07
C LYS A 178 12.71 -2.25 1.19
N PHE A 179 12.69 -3.58 1.26
CA PHE A 179 13.44 -4.47 0.37
C PHE A 179 12.50 -5.46 -0.29
N ASN A 180 12.87 -5.97 -1.46
CA ASN A 180 12.31 -7.17 -2.06
C ASN A 180 13.38 -8.27 -2.15
N THR A 181 13.05 -9.41 -2.75
CA THR A 181 14.03 -10.48 -3.05
C THR A 181 14.77 -10.24 -4.37
N THR A 182 14.92 -8.99 -4.80
CA THR A 182 15.66 -8.69 -6.04
C THR A 182 17.17 -8.76 -5.78
N ASN A 183 17.94 -9.02 -6.83
CA ASN A 183 19.40 -9.05 -6.73
C ASN A 183 19.98 -7.72 -6.24
N GLU A 184 19.43 -6.61 -6.71
CA GLU A 184 19.84 -5.26 -6.32
C GLU A 184 19.57 -4.98 -4.84
N ASP A 185 18.39 -5.36 -4.33
CA ASP A 185 18.04 -5.18 -2.91
C ASP A 185 18.97 -5.96 -1.98
N ILE A 186 19.35 -7.18 -2.38
CA ILE A 186 20.27 -8.03 -1.61
C ILE A 186 21.67 -7.40 -1.59
N GLU A 187 22.15 -6.89 -2.73
CA GLU A 187 23.44 -6.19 -2.81
C GLU A 187 23.46 -4.90 -2.00
N TRP A 188 22.38 -4.14 -1.99
CA TRP A 188 22.25 -2.96 -1.13
C TRP A 188 22.31 -3.35 0.35
N PHE A 189 21.59 -4.41 0.73
CA PHE A 189 21.63 -4.90 2.10
C PHE A 189 23.04 -5.39 2.50
N GLU A 190 23.73 -6.13 1.63
CA GLU A 190 25.11 -6.53 1.84
C GLU A 190 26.04 -5.33 2.05
N LYS A 191 25.90 -4.26 1.25
CA LYS A 191 26.66 -3.02 1.43
C LYS A 191 26.38 -2.37 2.78
N MET A 192 25.13 -2.35 3.24
CA MET A 192 24.78 -1.86 4.57
C MET A 192 25.45 -2.67 5.67
N VAL A 193 25.43 -4.00 5.57
CA VAL A 193 26.10 -4.91 6.52
C VAL A 193 27.61 -4.66 6.54
N LYS A 194 28.24 -4.50 5.37
CA LYS A 194 29.67 -4.14 5.26
C LYS A 194 29.99 -2.83 5.97
N ILE A 195 29.15 -1.81 5.81
CA ILE A 195 29.32 -0.52 6.50
C ILE A 195 29.23 -0.70 8.03
N LEU A 196 28.23 -1.44 8.50
CA LEU A 196 28.01 -1.66 9.94
C LEU A 196 29.10 -2.52 10.59
N THR A 197 29.74 -3.40 9.82
CA THR A 197 30.80 -4.30 10.29
C THR A 197 32.20 -3.74 10.08
N LYS A 198 32.34 -2.65 9.31
CA LYS A 198 33.61 -1.96 9.11
C LYS A 198 34.02 -1.31 10.43
N LYS A 199 35.05 -1.84 11.08
CA LYS A 199 35.76 -1.08 12.11
C LYS A 199 36.48 0.07 11.39
N LYS A 200 36.30 1.30 11.86
CA LYS A 200 37.25 2.37 11.55
C LYS A 200 38.57 1.95 12.18
N GLU A 201 39.58 1.71 11.35
CA GLU A 201 40.98 1.70 11.78
C GLU A 201 41.36 3.10 12.28
#